data_AF-A0A644T9T3-F1
#
_entry.id   AF-A0A644T9T3-F1
#
_cell.length_a   1.000
_cell.length_b   1.000
_cell.length_c   1.000
_cell.angle_alpha   90.00
_cell.angle_beta   90.00
_cell.angle_gamma   90.00
#
_symmetry.space_group_name_H-M   'P 1'
#
loop_
_entity.id
_entity.type
_entity.pdbx_description
1 polymer ?
#
loop_
_entity_poly.entity_id
_entity_poly.type
_entity_poly.pdbx_seq_one_letter_code
_entity_poly.pdbx_strand_id
1 'polypeptide(L)'
;MIDTKITINSLAEAISGKIVGSDDFRSPNGFTGIFNILKDSNEGDIVIRHWIDEKGIKIASSKNVACIITEDPRGNSVDIATDLKIPIIIVQKIEEANAIALNWSIKKFAPNSKRVIISGTNGKSTTAHMIYHILKSTGANALTNTDSKSEYNTLIDPMVPKIISEYSLSNEKSLEYLVIEASEVQGWLGKLMHHHALLMTKAVDPDVGVVTNVAIDHIGLVNSIEEVFEETSGIARGMKKGSLILNFDDKNVFRMANFAKKNIEPFYFSMNSNIGGYKNTNIDNIKSNSVDIDFHIKMDKILIYDTEIESIVFKSEPILSIDELPFNSNHFIQNTLAAISACLSLGIEIKDIINGIKSYKSLKRRFRKINHNPTIIDDFAHNPEGIKATVNAVSNLPHENLKILCAIRGSRGKEINEINAYALAEVINSINKKRFNKISISNSTDNSNSNSNSNSNSNSNSNSNNELTNNCSDIEIILSSSLDVVDEANFVEEFEENIFFDVLKNEGIDFIHYKELKKAIDYVYNSSKVDDIILLIGAQGMDPVEGLLNDIINEDN
;
A
#
# COMPACT_ATOMS: atom_id res chain seq x y z
N MET A 1 27.76 -0.57 -9.44
CA MET A 1 27.38 0.80 -9.01
C MET A 1 28.43 1.77 -9.53
N ILE A 2 28.04 2.98 -9.92
CA ILE A 2 28.94 4.02 -10.43
C ILE A 2 29.18 5.05 -9.31
N ASP A 3 30.43 5.38 -9.01
CA ASP A 3 30.77 6.07 -7.75
C ASP A 3 31.09 7.57 -7.85
N THR A 4 31.48 8.14 -8.99
CA THR A 4 31.78 9.60 -9.04
C THR A 4 31.59 10.30 -10.39
N LYS A 5 31.76 9.63 -11.53
CA LYS A 5 31.54 10.23 -12.86
C LYS A 5 30.88 9.22 -13.81
N ILE A 6 29.69 9.57 -14.30
CA ILE A 6 28.99 8.79 -15.33
C ILE A 6 29.48 9.26 -16.69
N THR A 7 29.99 8.32 -17.48
CA THR A 7 30.13 8.41 -18.95
C THR A 7 29.16 7.43 -19.61
N ILE A 8 28.87 7.61 -20.90
CA ILE A 8 28.02 6.68 -21.67
C ILE A 8 28.57 5.25 -21.57
N ASN A 9 29.88 5.07 -21.75
CA ASN A 9 30.55 3.77 -21.64
C ASN A 9 30.39 3.14 -20.24
N SER A 10 30.65 3.89 -19.17
CA SER A 10 30.50 3.37 -17.80
C SER A 10 29.04 3.02 -17.48
N LEU A 11 28.09 3.77 -18.04
CA LEU A 11 26.66 3.56 -17.82
C LEU A 11 26.20 2.30 -18.54
N ALA A 12 26.57 2.17 -19.81
CA ALA A 12 26.27 1.01 -20.63
C ALA A 12 26.88 -0.27 -20.04
N GLU A 13 28.14 -0.24 -19.61
CA GLU A 13 28.79 -1.37 -18.94
C GLU A 13 28.04 -1.78 -17.67
N ALA A 14 27.63 -0.81 -16.85
CA ALA A 14 26.98 -1.09 -15.58
C ALA A 14 25.56 -1.69 -15.70
N ILE A 15 24.88 -1.51 -16.85
CA ILE A 15 23.54 -2.05 -17.15
C ILE A 15 23.55 -3.07 -18.28
N SER A 16 24.73 -3.61 -18.63
CA SER A 16 24.91 -4.53 -19.76
C SER A 16 24.28 -4.05 -21.07
N GLY A 17 24.29 -2.74 -21.29
CA GLY A 17 23.63 -2.07 -22.41
C GLY A 17 24.52 -1.97 -23.64
N LYS A 18 23.89 -1.99 -24.83
CA LYS A 18 24.54 -1.75 -26.11
C LYS A 18 24.38 -0.28 -26.50
N ILE A 19 25.50 0.41 -26.73
CA ILE A 19 25.49 1.79 -27.21
C ILE A 19 25.20 1.82 -28.71
N VAL A 20 24.34 2.74 -29.14
CA VAL A 20 24.12 3.12 -30.53
C VAL A 20 24.16 4.64 -30.66
N GLY A 21 24.64 5.14 -31.80
CA GLY A 21 24.86 6.57 -32.01
C GLY A 21 26.22 7.03 -31.48
N SER A 22 26.23 8.14 -30.74
CA SER A 22 27.43 8.72 -30.11
C SER A 22 27.92 7.88 -28.92
N ASP A 23 29.23 7.86 -28.65
CA ASP A 23 29.84 7.29 -27.45
C ASP A 23 30.11 8.34 -26.34
N ASP A 24 29.78 9.61 -26.61
CA ASP A 24 29.79 10.71 -25.66
C ASP A 24 28.41 11.39 -25.56
N PHE A 25 28.19 12.13 -24.47
CA PHE A 25 26.96 12.85 -24.23
C PHE A 25 26.65 13.84 -25.35
N ARG A 26 25.37 13.92 -25.72
CA ARG A 26 24.92 14.89 -26.71
C ARG A 26 25.02 16.33 -26.22
N SER A 27 24.63 16.57 -24.96
CA SER A 27 24.62 17.90 -24.37
C SER A 27 26.04 18.47 -24.31
N PRO A 28 26.30 19.70 -24.79
CA PRO A 28 27.61 20.35 -24.68
C PRO A 28 28.11 20.47 -23.24
N ASN A 29 27.18 20.55 -22.28
CA ASN A 29 27.47 20.63 -20.85
C ASN A 29 27.52 19.24 -20.18
N GLY A 30 27.34 18.17 -20.95
CA GLY A 30 27.30 16.79 -20.48
C GLY A 30 26.05 16.44 -19.68
N PHE A 31 26.19 15.45 -18.81
CA PHE A 31 25.11 14.95 -17.96
C PHE A 31 24.89 15.83 -16.72
N THR A 32 23.66 16.31 -16.51
CA THR A 32 23.26 17.12 -15.34
C THR A 32 23.36 16.35 -14.03
N GLY A 33 23.26 15.03 -14.09
CA GLY A 33 23.07 14.16 -12.93
C GLY A 33 21.63 13.71 -12.73
N ILE A 34 20.69 14.15 -13.56
CA ILE A 34 19.26 13.89 -13.42
C ILE A 34 18.80 12.83 -14.41
N PHE A 35 18.24 11.74 -13.88
CA PHE A 35 17.49 10.78 -14.68
C PHE A 35 16.02 11.19 -14.71
N ASN A 36 15.42 11.18 -15.89
CA ASN A 36 14.09 11.78 -16.09
C ASN A 36 13.25 10.98 -17.10
N ILE A 37 11.95 11.27 -17.15
CA ILE A 37 11.09 10.85 -18.26
C ILE A 37 11.19 11.85 -19.41
N LEU A 38 10.95 11.38 -20.63
CA LEU A 38 11.04 12.23 -21.82
C LEU A 38 10.12 13.46 -21.78
N LYS A 39 8.93 13.34 -21.17
CA LYS A 39 7.96 14.43 -21.09
C LYS A 39 8.52 15.62 -20.32
N ASP A 40 9.25 15.36 -19.24
CA ASP A 40 9.71 16.36 -18.27
C ASP A 40 11.22 16.62 -18.36
N SER A 41 11.94 15.91 -19.23
CA SER A 41 13.39 16.05 -19.40
C SER A 41 13.79 17.43 -19.93
N ASN A 42 14.96 17.88 -19.48
CA ASN A 42 15.64 19.10 -19.92
C ASN A 42 16.99 18.78 -20.58
N GLU A 43 17.68 19.83 -21.03
CA GLU A 43 19.04 19.71 -21.58
C GLU A 43 19.98 19.01 -20.59
N GLY A 44 20.70 18.01 -21.08
CA GLY A 44 21.67 17.27 -20.29
C GLY A 44 21.09 16.20 -19.35
N ASP A 45 19.77 16.01 -19.29
CA ASP A 45 19.17 14.89 -18.55
C ASP A 45 19.38 13.56 -19.29
N ILE A 46 19.40 12.45 -18.55
CA ILE A 46 19.33 11.11 -19.16
C ILE A 46 17.87 10.63 -19.09
N VAL A 47 17.32 10.25 -20.23
CA VAL A 47 15.96 9.74 -20.33
C VAL A 47 15.96 8.22 -20.18
N ILE A 48 15.15 7.68 -19.29
CA ILE A 48 14.87 6.22 -19.22
C ILE A 48 13.42 5.98 -19.64
N ARG A 49 13.21 5.08 -20.61
CA ARG A 49 11.88 4.68 -21.04
C ARG A 49 11.89 3.27 -21.64
N HIS A 50 10.87 2.47 -21.32
CA HIS A 50 10.75 1.10 -21.83
C HIS A 50 10.86 1.01 -23.36
N TRP A 51 10.12 1.85 -24.10
CA TRP A 51 10.20 1.90 -25.56
C TRP A 51 10.39 3.33 -26.09
N ILE A 52 10.93 3.47 -27.30
CA ILE A 52 11.04 4.77 -27.98
C ILE A 52 10.91 4.64 -29.50
N ASP A 53 10.18 5.57 -30.12
CA ASP A 53 9.95 5.66 -31.56
C ASP A 53 10.63 6.90 -32.17
N GLU A 54 10.46 7.11 -33.47
CA GLU A 54 11.03 8.24 -34.22
C GLU A 54 10.60 9.60 -33.65
N LYS A 55 9.36 9.70 -33.19
CA LYS A 55 8.82 10.93 -32.59
C LYS A 55 9.49 11.19 -31.24
N GLY A 56 9.67 10.16 -30.42
CA GLY A 56 10.38 10.22 -29.15
C GLY A 56 11.83 10.68 -29.32
N ILE A 57 12.55 10.15 -30.30
CA ILE A 57 13.92 10.57 -30.62
C ILE A 57 13.98 12.05 -31.04
N LYS A 58 13.05 12.52 -31.87
CA LYS A 58 12.98 13.93 -32.27
C LYS A 58 12.70 14.86 -31.09
N ILE A 59 11.81 14.47 -30.18
CA ILE A 59 11.53 15.21 -28.94
C ILE A 59 12.80 15.28 -28.08
N ALA A 60 13.45 14.13 -27.86
CA ALA A 60 14.70 14.04 -27.09
C ALA A 60 15.81 14.94 -27.68
N SER A 61 15.94 14.96 -29.01
CA SER A 61 16.87 15.85 -29.71
C SER A 61 16.55 17.32 -29.48
N SER A 62 15.28 17.71 -29.60
CA SER A 62 14.85 19.12 -29.43
C SER A 62 15.10 19.64 -28.02
N LYS A 63 15.09 18.76 -27.04
CA LYS A 63 15.38 19.04 -25.63
C LYS A 63 16.86 18.95 -25.28
N ASN A 64 17.71 18.55 -26.22
CA ASN A 64 19.14 18.34 -26.04
C ASN A 64 19.49 17.41 -24.84
N VAL A 65 18.71 16.33 -24.68
CA VAL A 65 18.96 15.34 -23.61
C VAL A 65 20.35 14.71 -23.78
N ALA A 66 21.01 14.39 -22.67
CA ALA A 66 22.37 13.84 -22.69
C ALA A 66 22.44 12.43 -23.31
N CYS A 67 21.47 11.57 -22.99
CA CYS A 67 21.38 10.17 -23.42
C CYS A 67 19.97 9.63 -23.26
N ILE A 68 19.65 8.57 -24.00
CA ILE A 68 18.42 7.79 -23.87
C ILE A 68 18.79 6.35 -23.50
N ILE A 69 18.15 5.79 -22.49
CA ILE A 69 18.20 4.35 -22.15
C ILE A 69 16.84 3.74 -22.45
N THR A 70 16.82 2.64 -23.21
CA THR A 70 15.57 1.98 -23.60
C THR A 70 15.73 0.47 -23.76
N GLU A 71 14.65 -0.28 -23.56
CA GLU A 71 14.61 -1.73 -23.80
C GLU A 71 14.15 -2.05 -25.23
N ASP A 72 13.22 -1.25 -25.77
CA ASP A 72 12.52 -1.51 -27.02
C ASP A 72 12.55 -0.28 -27.96
N PRO A 73 13.64 -0.07 -28.73
CA PRO A 73 13.64 0.92 -29.80
C PRO A 73 12.77 0.43 -30.97
N ARG A 74 11.77 1.23 -31.35
CA ARG A 74 10.77 0.90 -32.38
C ARG A 74 11.01 1.66 -33.68
N GLY A 75 10.53 1.09 -34.78
CA GLY A 75 10.63 1.70 -36.11
C GLY A 75 12.07 2.05 -36.47
N ASN A 76 12.27 3.23 -37.06
CA ASN A 76 13.58 3.74 -37.46
C ASN A 76 14.24 4.61 -36.36
N SER A 77 13.85 4.45 -35.10
CA SER A 77 14.36 5.28 -33.98
C SER A 77 15.89 5.24 -33.86
N VAL A 78 16.50 4.07 -34.05
CA VAL A 78 17.95 3.87 -33.97
C VAL A 78 18.71 4.64 -35.05
N ASP A 79 18.24 4.60 -36.29
CA ASP A 79 18.86 5.28 -37.42
C ASP A 79 18.76 6.80 -37.25
N ILE A 80 17.57 7.30 -36.89
CA ILE A 80 17.35 8.74 -36.63
C ILE A 80 18.22 9.23 -35.48
N ALA A 81 18.38 8.43 -34.42
CA ALA A 81 19.25 8.81 -33.31
C ALA A 81 20.72 8.87 -33.73
N THR A 82 21.16 7.96 -34.61
CA THR A 82 22.51 7.97 -35.18
C THR A 82 22.73 9.22 -36.03
N ASP A 83 21.80 9.54 -36.93
CA ASP A 83 21.87 10.75 -37.77
C ASP A 83 21.89 12.03 -36.95
N LEU A 84 21.05 12.08 -35.91
CA LEU A 84 21.00 13.23 -35.02
C LEU A 84 22.18 13.27 -34.05
N LYS A 85 22.96 12.20 -33.89
CA LYS A 85 24.04 12.02 -32.88
C LYS A 85 23.54 12.03 -31.43
N ILE A 86 22.42 11.34 -31.16
CA ILE A 86 21.95 11.10 -29.80
C ILE A 86 22.49 9.74 -29.36
N PRO A 87 23.19 9.63 -28.21
CA PRO A 87 23.56 8.34 -27.68
C PRO A 87 22.31 7.62 -27.15
N ILE A 88 22.13 6.37 -27.58
CA ILE A 88 21.13 5.44 -27.05
C ILE A 88 21.86 4.26 -26.41
N ILE A 89 21.47 3.89 -25.19
CA ILE A 89 21.87 2.65 -24.55
C ILE A 89 20.67 1.70 -24.58
N ILE A 90 20.76 0.64 -25.37
CA ILE A 90 19.73 -0.41 -25.48
C ILE A 90 20.01 -1.48 -24.42
N VAL A 91 19.05 -1.77 -23.56
CA VAL A 91 19.17 -2.74 -22.46
C VAL A 91 18.22 -3.91 -22.64
N GLN A 92 18.52 -5.05 -22.01
CA GLN A 92 17.58 -6.18 -21.96
C GLN A 92 16.57 -6.07 -20.82
N LYS A 93 16.88 -5.28 -19.79
CA LYS A 93 16.12 -5.15 -18.55
C LYS A 93 16.11 -3.69 -18.12
N ILE A 94 14.99 -3.02 -18.34
CA ILE A 94 14.88 -1.59 -18.01
C ILE A 94 15.02 -1.33 -16.50
N GLU A 95 14.63 -2.30 -15.67
CA GLU A 95 14.74 -2.24 -14.21
C GLU A 95 16.19 -2.07 -13.72
N GLU A 96 17.19 -2.57 -14.45
CA GLU A 96 18.61 -2.35 -14.12
C GLU A 96 19.02 -0.89 -14.31
N ALA A 97 18.51 -0.24 -15.36
CA ALA A 97 18.71 1.18 -15.60
C ALA A 97 18.07 2.04 -14.49
N ASN A 98 16.84 1.70 -14.10
CA ASN A 98 16.14 2.41 -13.02
C ASN A 98 16.85 2.23 -11.67
N ALA A 99 17.38 1.03 -11.38
CA ALA A 99 18.15 0.78 -10.17
C ALA A 99 19.43 1.62 -10.11
N ILE A 100 20.14 1.78 -11.24
CA ILE A 100 21.30 2.68 -11.30
C ILE A 100 20.88 4.13 -11.13
N ALA A 101 19.81 4.56 -11.81
CA ALA A 101 19.29 5.92 -11.69
C ALA A 101 18.91 6.27 -10.24
N LEU A 102 18.25 5.34 -9.54
CA LEU A 102 17.85 5.49 -8.14
C LEU A 102 19.07 5.58 -7.23
N ASN A 103 20.02 4.65 -7.36
CA ASN A 103 21.23 4.66 -6.55
C ASN A 103 22.06 5.94 -6.77
N TRP A 104 22.22 6.35 -8.03
CA TRP A 104 22.92 7.59 -8.39
C TRP A 104 22.23 8.81 -7.80
N SER A 105 20.92 8.92 -7.94
CA SER A 105 20.15 10.07 -7.46
C SER A 105 20.23 10.19 -5.94
N ILE A 106 20.14 9.08 -5.21
CA ILE A 106 20.34 9.07 -3.76
C ILE A 106 21.75 9.55 -3.40
N LYS A 107 22.81 9.00 -4.03
CA LYS A 107 24.19 9.40 -3.74
C LYS A 107 24.47 10.87 -4.07
N LYS A 108 23.86 11.41 -5.13
CA LYS A 108 24.10 12.77 -5.59
C LYS A 108 23.27 13.80 -4.81
N PHE A 109 22.00 13.50 -4.53
CA PHE A 109 21.02 14.48 -4.05
C PHE A 109 20.56 14.24 -2.60
N ALA A 110 20.83 13.06 -2.04
CA ALA A 110 20.48 12.70 -0.65
C ALA A 110 21.57 11.85 0.04
N PRO A 111 22.88 12.16 -0.08
CA PRO A 111 23.97 11.28 0.35
C PRO A 111 23.98 10.92 1.83
N ASN A 112 23.49 11.83 2.68
CA ASN A 112 23.48 11.67 4.13
C ASN A 112 22.13 11.19 4.68
N SER A 113 21.16 10.93 3.81
CA SER A 113 19.82 10.55 4.24
C SER A 113 19.82 9.16 4.89
N LYS A 114 19.03 9.02 5.96
CA LYS A 114 18.60 7.74 6.50
C LYS A 114 17.48 7.18 5.64
N ARG A 115 17.58 5.90 5.29
CA ARG A 115 16.76 5.33 4.22
C ARG A 115 15.90 4.19 4.75
N VAL A 116 14.59 4.30 4.57
CA VAL A 116 13.62 3.25 4.86
C VAL A 116 13.09 2.72 3.54
N ILE A 117 13.04 1.39 3.38
CA ILE A 117 12.33 0.76 2.27
C ILE A 117 11.19 -0.12 2.82
N ILE A 118 10.02 -0.06 2.18
CA ILE A 118 8.82 -0.78 2.62
C ILE A 118 8.28 -1.61 1.45
N SER A 119 7.95 -2.88 1.71
CA SER A 119 7.28 -3.78 0.77
C SER A 119 6.34 -4.76 1.48
N GLY A 120 5.63 -5.58 0.72
CA GLY A 120 4.62 -6.53 1.17
C GLY A 120 3.29 -6.35 0.44
N THR A 121 2.41 -7.34 0.45
CA THR A 121 1.22 -7.32 -0.42
C THR A 121 0.30 -6.13 -0.12
N ASN A 122 -0.04 -5.93 1.15
CA ASN A 122 -0.94 -4.87 1.61
C ASN A 122 -0.27 -3.95 2.65
N GLY A 123 -0.75 -2.72 2.79
CA GLY A 123 -0.32 -1.80 3.85
C GLY A 123 0.96 -1.01 3.58
N LYS A 124 1.62 -1.22 2.43
CA LYS A 124 2.85 -0.53 2.01
C LYS A 124 2.72 0.99 2.08
N SER A 125 1.76 1.55 1.34
CA SER A 125 1.57 3.00 1.22
C SER A 125 1.16 3.66 2.54
N THR A 126 0.27 3.02 3.29
CA THR A 126 -0.13 3.51 4.63
C THR A 126 1.06 3.55 5.57
N THR A 127 1.86 2.47 5.61
CA THR A 127 3.06 2.37 6.46
C THR A 127 4.13 3.39 6.04
N ALA A 128 4.42 3.49 4.74
CA ALA A 128 5.39 4.46 4.21
C ALA A 128 4.96 5.90 4.51
N HIS A 129 3.69 6.25 4.29
CA HIS A 129 3.17 7.58 4.58
C HIS A 129 3.18 7.89 6.08
N MET A 130 2.89 6.89 6.92
CA MET A 130 2.91 7.04 8.37
C MET A 130 4.31 7.28 8.91
N ILE A 131 5.32 6.53 8.43
CA ILE A 131 6.73 6.77 8.77
C ILE A 131 7.14 8.18 8.30
N TYR A 132 6.80 8.55 7.06
CA TYR A 132 7.04 9.89 6.54
C TYR A 132 6.41 10.98 7.41
N HIS A 133 5.14 10.83 7.80
CA HIS A 133 4.41 11.78 8.64
C HIS A 133 5.03 11.93 10.03
N ILE A 134 5.40 10.82 10.68
CA ILE A 134 6.11 10.84 11.97
C ILE A 134 7.40 11.64 11.84
N LEU A 135 8.23 11.35 10.83
CA LEU A 135 9.48 12.06 10.59
C LEU A 135 9.25 13.55 10.31
N LYS A 136 8.25 13.92 9.52
CA LYS A 136 7.91 15.33 9.28
C LYS A 136 7.43 16.04 10.54
N SER A 137 6.72 15.33 11.43
CA SER A 137 6.22 15.89 12.69
C SER A 137 7.33 16.27 13.68
N THR A 138 8.52 15.67 13.55
CA THR A 138 9.71 16.05 14.34
C THR A 138 10.43 17.29 13.79
N GLY A 139 9.97 17.81 12.65
CA GLY A 139 10.62 18.90 11.91
C GLY A 139 11.71 18.44 10.94
N ALA A 140 11.93 17.12 10.80
CA ALA A 140 12.93 16.58 9.90
C ALA A 140 12.59 16.80 8.42
N ASN A 141 13.63 16.95 7.60
CA ASN A 141 13.49 17.00 6.16
C ASN A 141 13.41 15.59 5.56
N ALA A 142 12.19 15.08 5.40
CA ALA A 142 11.91 13.78 4.83
C ALA A 142 11.25 13.88 3.45
N LEU A 143 11.44 12.86 2.61
CA LEU A 143 10.76 12.66 1.33
C LEU A 143 10.25 11.20 1.22
N THR A 144 9.11 11.02 0.56
CA THR A 144 8.57 9.70 0.22
C THR A 144 8.07 9.66 -1.23
N ASN A 145 8.07 8.49 -1.86
CA ASN A 145 7.48 8.26 -3.18
C ASN A 145 6.04 7.72 -3.10
N THR A 146 5.48 7.56 -1.90
CA THR A 146 4.11 7.06 -1.76
C THR A 146 3.10 8.19 -1.89
N ASP A 147 1.98 7.89 -2.54
CA ASP A 147 0.80 8.75 -2.61
C ASP A 147 -0.47 7.90 -2.49
N SER A 148 -1.64 8.56 -2.56
CA SER A 148 -2.92 7.86 -2.46
C SER A 148 -3.17 6.86 -3.59
N LYS A 149 -2.56 7.09 -4.75
CA LYS A 149 -2.77 6.31 -5.97
C LYS A 149 -1.71 5.23 -6.19
N SER A 150 -0.66 5.24 -5.36
CA SER A 150 0.52 4.41 -5.49
C SER A 150 1.22 4.56 -6.85
N GLU A 151 1.15 5.74 -7.48
CA GLU A 151 1.64 5.96 -8.87
C GLU A 151 3.14 5.67 -9.03
N TYR A 152 3.93 5.84 -7.96
CA TYR A 152 5.40 5.73 -8.01
C TYR A 152 5.99 4.56 -7.21
N ASN A 153 5.15 3.64 -6.72
CA ASN A 153 5.63 2.53 -5.89
C ASN A 153 6.28 1.39 -6.69
N THR A 154 6.04 1.38 -8.01
CA THR A 154 6.49 0.33 -8.91
C THR A 154 7.99 0.39 -9.17
N LEU A 155 8.61 1.56 -9.10
CA LEU A 155 10.04 1.77 -9.38
C LEU A 155 10.53 1.25 -10.75
N ILE A 156 9.60 1.09 -11.70
CA ILE A 156 9.87 0.60 -13.07
C ILE A 156 10.23 1.72 -14.05
N ASP A 157 10.28 2.96 -13.58
CA ASP A 157 10.61 4.15 -14.35
C ASP A 157 11.45 5.12 -13.49
N PRO A 158 11.98 6.22 -14.07
CA PRO A 158 12.85 7.12 -13.34
C PRO A 158 12.10 8.17 -12.49
N MET A 159 10.82 7.99 -12.16
CA MET A 159 10.05 8.95 -11.35
C MET A 159 10.64 9.19 -9.97
N VAL A 160 11.01 8.14 -9.25
CA VAL A 160 11.60 8.30 -7.91
C VAL A 160 12.99 8.97 -7.97
N PRO A 161 13.91 8.55 -8.88
CA PRO A 161 15.12 9.32 -9.17
C PRO A 161 14.86 10.82 -9.44
N LYS A 162 13.89 11.12 -10.31
CA LYS A 162 13.48 12.47 -10.67
C LYS A 162 13.00 13.26 -9.45
N ILE A 163 12.05 12.75 -8.68
CA ILE A 163 11.48 13.42 -7.51
C ILE A 163 12.57 13.70 -6.46
N ILE A 164 13.51 12.77 -6.23
CA ILE A 164 14.64 13.00 -5.33
C ILE A 164 15.50 14.19 -5.81
N SER A 165 15.78 14.25 -7.11
CA SER A 165 16.58 15.34 -7.68
C SER A 165 15.85 16.68 -7.63
N GLU A 166 14.57 16.72 -8.01
CA GLU A 166 13.74 17.93 -8.01
C GLU A 166 13.58 18.48 -6.59
N TYR A 167 13.27 17.61 -5.63
CA TYR A 167 13.14 17.99 -4.23
C TYR A 167 14.44 18.57 -3.68
N SER A 168 15.58 17.92 -3.94
CA SER A 168 16.89 18.38 -3.46
C SER A 168 17.28 19.72 -4.08
N LEU A 169 17.00 19.94 -5.37
CA LEU A 169 17.30 21.19 -6.06
C LEU A 169 16.36 22.34 -5.64
N SER A 170 15.14 22.03 -5.19
CA SER A 170 14.16 23.03 -4.74
C SER A 170 14.21 23.32 -3.24
N ASN A 171 15.01 22.60 -2.46
CA ASN A 171 15.07 22.75 -1.00
C ASN A 171 16.49 23.07 -0.52
N GLU A 172 16.63 24.12 0.28
CA GLU A 172 17.93 24.50 0.85
C GLU A 172 18.43 23.49 1.90
N LYS A 173 17.50 22.84 2.62
CA LYS A 173 17.85 21.83 3.61
C LYS A 173 18.14 20.51 2.90
N SER A 174 19.25 19.87 3.24
CA SER A 174 19.57 18.52 2.78
C SER A 174 18.54 17.52 3.27
N LEU A 175 18.23 16.50 2.46
CA LEU A 175 17.35 15.40 2.87
C LEU A 175 17.97 14.59 4.01
N GLU A 176 17.25 14.51 5.11
CA GLU A 176 17.63 13.73 6.30
C GLU A 176 17.05 12.32 6.22
N TYR A 177 15.87 12.15 5.63
CA TYR A 177 15.20 10.86 5.51
C TYR A 177 14.60 10.63 4.12
N LEU A 178 14.73 9.40 3.64
CA LEU A 178 14.01 8.89 2.47
C LEU A 178 13.16 7.69 2.90
N VAL A 179 11.87 7.73 2.59
CA VAL A 179 10.93 6.66 2.88
C VAL A 179 10.39 6.13 1.56
N ILE A 180 10.94 5.01 1.09
CA ILE A 180 10.68 4.47 -0.24
C ILE A 180 9.75 3.25 -0.15
N GLU A 181 8.58 3.37 -0.76
CA GLU A 181 7.72 2.24 -1.07
C GLU A 181 8.26 1.52 -2.32
N ALA A 182 8.38 0.20 -2.25
CA ALA A 182 8.74 -0.65 -3.37
C ALA A 182 7.74 -1.81 -3.48
N SER A 183 7.07 -1.91 -4.63
CA SER A 183 6.21 -3.05 -4.94
C SER A 183 7.03 -4.34 -5.05
N GLU A 184 6.53 -5.37 -4.39
CA GLU A 184 7.12 -6.70 -4.31
C GLU A 184 7.14 -7.36 -5.69
N VAL A 185 6.01 -7.38 -6.40
CA VAL A 185 5.86 -7.99 -7.72
C VAL A 185 5.68 -6.89 -8.76
N GLN A 186 6.45 -6.97 -9.84
CA GLN A 186 6.37 -6.05 -10.98
C GLN A 186 6.56 -6.81 -12.29
N GLY A 187 5.99 -6.30 -13.38
CA GLY A 187 6.03 -6.97 -14.68
C GLY A 187 5.03 -6.37 -15.65
N TRP A 188 5.05 -6.87 -16.89
CA TRP A 188 4.14 -6.44 -17.94
C TRP A 188 3.75 -7.61 -18.83
N LEU A 189 2.49 -7.66 -19.28
CA LEU A 189 2.00 -8.66 -20.24
C LEU A 189 2.32 -10.12 -19.84
N GLY A 190 2.21 -10.45 -18.54
CA GLY A 190 2.55 -11.77 -18.00
C GLY A 190 4.05 -12.06 -17.82
N LYS A 191 4.93 -11.11 -18.16
CA LYS A 191 6.38 -11.20 -17.93
C LYS A 191 6.72 -10.58 -16.57
N LEU A 192 7.11 -11.42 -15.62
CA LEU A 192 7.58 -11.02 -14.30
C LEU A 192 8.99 -10.39 -14.39
N MET A 193 9.17 -9.22 -13.76
CA MET A 193 10.49 -8.66 -13.45
C MET A 193 11.07 -9.41 -12.25
N HIS A 194 11.73 -10.53 -12.50
CA HIS A 194 12.33 -11.34 -11.44
C HIS A 194 13.31 -10.55 -10.57
N HIS A 195 13.17 -10.69 -9.26
CA HIS A 195 14.00 -10.06 -8.24
C HIS A 195 13.93 -8.52 -8.24
N HIS A 196 12.80 -7.95 -8.65
CA HIS A 196 12.59 -6.51 -8.72
C HIS A 196 12.81 -5.85 -7.35
N ALA A 197 12.12 -6.33 -6.31
CA ALA A 197 12.26 -5.78 -4.96
C ALA A 197 13.69 -5.92 -4.41
N LEU A 198 14.39 -7.02 -4.74
CA LEU A 198 15.81 -7.21 -4.38
C LEU A 198 16.70 -6.15 -5.05
N LEU A 199 16.49 -5.91 -6.34
CA LEU A 199 17.25 -4.93 -7.11
C LEU A 199 17.03 -3.51 -6.57
N MET A 200 15.78 -3.13 -6.33
CA MET A 200 15.44 -1.81 -5.78
C MET A 200 15.95 -1.63 -4.35
N THR A 201 15.89 -2.67 -3.52
CA THR A 201 16.49 -2.63 -2.17
C THR A 201 17.99 -2.37 -2.22
N LYS A 202 18.72 -3.03 -3.14
CA LYS A 202 20.16 -2.79 -3.32
C LYS A 202 20.47 -1.38 -3.82
N ALA A 203 19.60 -0.83 -4.67
CA ALA A 203 19.73 0.53 -5.18
C ALA A 203 19.50 1.58 -4.09
N VAL A 204 18.45 1.40 -3.26
CA VAL A 204 18.15 2.27 -2.11
C VAL A 204 19.25 2.18 -1.05
N ASP A 205 19.80 0.98 -0.81
CA ASP A 205 20.79 0.71 0.25
C ASP A 205 20.30 1.17 1.64
N PRO A 206 19.15 0.66 2.11
CA PRO A 206 18.44 1.21 3.26
C PRO A 206 19.14 0.96 4.62
N ASP A 207 18.83 1.81 5.60
CA ASP A 207 19.11 1.60 7.04
C ASP A 207 17.99 0.79 7.72
N VAL A 208 16.76 0.86 7.20
CA VAL A 208 15.61 0.11 7.71
C VAL A 208 14.84 -0.52 6.54
N GLY A 209 14.59 -1.82 6.59
CA GLY A 209 13.69 -2.51 5.67
C GLY A 209 12.44 -2.95 6.41
N VAL A 210 11.26 -2.76 5.82
CA VAL A 210 9.97 -3.13 6.41
C VAL A 210 9.26 -4.10 5.47
N VAL A 211 8.79 -5.22 6.02
CA VAL A 211 7.92 -6.16 5.31
C VAL A 211 6.62 -6.30 6.08
N THR A 212 5.50 -5.91 5.45
CA THR A 212 4.19 -5.85 6.11
C THR A 212 3.47 -7.19 6.15
N ASN A 213 3.33 -7.88 5.01
CA ASN A 213 2.66 -9.18 4.87
C ASN A 213 3.01 -9.80 3.50
N VAL A 214 2.74 -11.08 3.34
CA VAL A 214 2.82 -11.84 2.09
C VAL A 214 1.49 -12.56 1.88
N ALA A 215 0.75 -12.12 0.87
CA ALA A 215 -0.50 -12.72 0.41
C ALA A 215 -0.50 -12.84 -1.12
N ILE A 216 -1.35 -13.70 -1.68
CA ILE A 216 -1.51 -13.81 -3.13
C ILE A 216 -2.16 -12.51 -3.65
N ASP A 217 -1.45 -11.83 -4.54
CA ASP A 217 -1.91 -10.70 -5.35
C ASP A 217 -1.16 -10.74 -6.69
N HIS A 218 -1.49 -9.86 -7.64
CA HIS A 218 -0.85 -9.80 -8.96
C HIS A 218 -0.93 -11.12 -9.75
N ILE A 219 -2.04 -11.82 -9.61
CA ILE A 219 -2.33 -13.07 -10.33
C ILE A 219 -2.16 -12.85 -11.84
N GLY A 220 -1.45 -13.77 -12.49
CA GLY A 220 -1.01 -13.66 -13.88
C GLY A 220 0.43 -13.17 -14.07
N LEU A 221 1.01 -12.48 -13.07
CA LEU A 221 2.47 -12.28 -12.97
C LEU A 221 3.11 -13.31 -12.03
N VAL A 222 2.42 -13.62 -10.94
CA VAL A 222 2.78 -14.66 -9.98
C VAL A 222 1.60 -15.59 -9.78
N ASN A 223 1.88 -16.87 -9.53
CA ASN A 223 0.86 -17.93 -9.45
C ASN A 223 0.87 -18.70 -8.12
N SER A 224 1.78 -18.34 -7.20
CA SER A 224 1.91 -19.00 -5.90
C SER A 224 2.33 -18.04 -4.81
N ILE A 225 1.98 -18.37 -3.56
CA ILE A 225 2.43 -17.61 -2.38
C ILE A 225 3.96 -17.68 -2.24
N GLU A 226 4.57 -18.78 -2.70
CA GLU A 226 6.03 -18.96 -2.75
C GLU A 226 6.71 -17.96 -3.68
N GLU A 227 6.12 -17.66 -4.84
CA GLU A 227 6.63 -16.64 -5.77
C GLU A 227 6.54 -15.23 -5.16
N VAL A 228 5.41 -14.89 -4.52
CA VAL A 228 5.26 -13.61 -3.80
C VAL A 228 6.28 -13.51 -2.66
N PHE A 229 6.48 -14.60 -1.92
CA PHE A 229 7.49 -14.67 -0.86
C PHE A 229 8.90 -14.46 -1.41
N GLU A 230 9.26 -15.11 -2.51
CA GLU A 230 10.57 -14.99 -3.14
C GLU A 230 10.85 -13.54 -3.54
N GLU A 231 9.90 -12.85 -4.16
CA GLU A 231 10.04 -11.43 -4.51
C GLU A 231 10.08 -10.54 -3.27
N THR A 232 9.14 -10.69 -2.34
CA THR A 232 9.05 -9.85 -1.11
C THR A 232 10.31 -10.01 -0.23
N SER A 233 10.88 -11.22 -0.15
CA SER A 233 12.13 -11.49 0.56
C SER A 233 13.33 -10.72 -0.01
N GLY A 234 13.20 -10.12 -1.20
CA GLY A 234 14.16 -9.21 -1.80
C GLY A 234 14.56 -8.06 -0.89
N ILE A 235 13.65 -7.58 -0.02
CA ILE A 235 13.96 -6.59 1.03
C ILE A 235 15.04 -7.15 1.97
N ALA A 236 14.76 -8.29 2.63
CA ALA A 236 15.68 -8.89 3.58
C ALA A 236 17.03 -9.29 2.92
N ARG A 237 16.99 -9.86 1.71
CA ARG A 237 18.18 -10.31 0.97
C ARG A 237 19.03 -9.14 0.44
N GLY A 238 18.39 -8.03 0.07
CA GLY A 238 19.00 -6.85 -0.52
C GLY A 238 19.71 -5.95 0.49
N MET A 239 19.24 -5.94 1.74
CA MET A 239 19.85 -5.17 2.81
C MET A 239 21.29 -5.60 3.11
N LYS A 240 22.08 -4.65 3.63
CA LYS A 240 23.48 -4.86 4.04
C LYS A 240 23.72 -4.60 5.53
N LYS A 241 22.95 -3.71 6.14
CA LYS A 241 23.07 -3.27 7.54
C LYS A 241 21.73 -2.73 8.04
N GLY A 242 21.63 -2.50 9.35
CA GLY A 242 20.52 -1.77 9.95
C GLY A 242 19.43 -2.69 10.50
N SER A 243 18.16 -2.27 10.47
CA SER A 243 17.06 -3.03 11.07
C SER A 243 16.10 -3.60 10.03
N LEU A 244 15.71 -4.86 10.20
CA LEU A 244 14.70 -5.51 9.36
C LEU A 244 13.40 -5.68 10.17
N ILE A 245 12.40 -4.87 9.86
CA ILE A 245 11.10 -4.86 10.52
C ILE A 245 10.19 -5.93 9.90
N LEU A 246 9.72 -6.88 10.70
CA LEU A 246 8.98 -8.06 10.25
C LEU A 246 7.69 -8.24 11.02
N ASN A 247 6.60 -8.50 10.28
CA ASN A 247 5.36 -8.96 10.86
C ASN A 247 5.52 -10.37 11.43
N PHE A 248 5.36 -10.51 12.75
CA PHE A 248 5.43 -11.79 13.43
C PHE A 248 4.22 -12.68 13.14
N ASP A 249 3.05 -12.08 12.88
CA ASP A 249 1.80 -12.81 12.69
C ASP A 249 1.73 -13.49 11.32
N ASP A 250 2.54 -13.04 10.37
CA ASP A 250 2.67 -13.63 9.05
C ASP A 250 3.88 -14.57 9.00
N LYS A 251 3.61 -15.88 8.88
CA LYS A 251 4.66 -16.92 8.86
C LYS A 251 5.69 -16.73 7.74
N ASN A 252 5.26 -16.21 6.59
CA ASN A 252 6.15 -15.96 5.46
C ASN A 252 7.05 -14.76 5.75
N VAL A 253 6.53 -13.71 6.37
CA VAL A 253 7.33 -12.55 6.76
C VAL A 253 8.26 -12.88 7.92
N PHE A 254 7.75 -13.52 8.96
CA PHE A 254 8.51 -13.94 10.15
C PHE A 254 9.80 -14.67 9.77
N ARG A 255 9.71 -15.67 8.87
CA ARG A 255 10.86 -16.48 8.45
C ARG A 255 11.88 -15.71 7.60
N MET A 256 11.58 -14.49 7.12
CA MET A 256 12.56 -13.67 6.37
C MET A 256 13.74 -13.22 7.24
N ALA A 257 13.62 -13.30 8.57
CA ALA A 257 14.74 -13.12 9.48
C ALA A 257 15.93 -14.05 9.16
N ASN A 258 15.69 -15.22 8.56
CA ASN A 258 16.74 -16.14 8.12
C ASN A 258 17.63 -15.58 7.00
N PHE A 259 17.17 -14.54 6.29
CA PHE A 259 17.97 -13.83 5.29
C PHE A 259 18.79 -12.68 5.88
N ALA A 260 18.57 -12.33 7.16
CA ALA A 260 19.30 -11.25 7.82
C ALA A 260 20.79 -11.64 7.99
N LYS A 261 21.66 -10.82 7.39
CA LYS A 261 23.12 -10.92 7.56
C LYS A 261 23.50 -10.45 8.97
N LYS A 262 24.72 -10.75 9.42
CA LYS A 262 25.26 -10.38 10.74
C LYS A 262 25.06 -8.91 11.15
N ASN A 263 25.03 -7.99 10.19
CA ASN A 263 24.90 -6.54 10.43
C ASN A 263 23.45 -6.03 10.35
N ILE A 264 22.49 -6.94 10.19
CA ILE A 264 21.06 -6.65 10.10
C ILE A 264 20.40 -7.22 11.35
N GLU A 265 19.68 -6.37 12.09
CA GLU A 265 18.98 -6.76 13.30
C GLU A 265 17.47 -6.88 13.02
N PRO A 266 16.89 -8.09 13.13
CA PRO A 266 15.44 -8.24 13.04
C PRO A 266 14.73 -7.51 14.19
N PHE A 267 13.64 -6.82 13.87
CA PHE A 267 12.70 -6.22 14.81
C PHE A 267 11.30 -6.69 14.42
N TYR A 268 10.53 -7.21 15.36
CA TYR A 268 9.21 -7.75 15.09
C TYR A 268 8.08 -6.82 15.52
N PHE A 269 6.94 -6.94 14.87
CA PHE A 269 5.67 -6.44 15.38
C PHE A 269 4.59 -7.51 15.34
N SER A 270 3.61 -7.42 16.24
CA SER A 270 2.50 -8.38 16.31
C SER A 270 1.22 -7.76 16.85
N MET A 271 0.10 -8.20 16.28
CA MET A 271 -1.26 -7.96 16.75
C MET A 271 -1.69 -8.91 17.88
N ASN A 272 -0.83 -9.85 18.29
CA ASN A 272 -1.16 -10.94 19.20
C ASN A 272 -0.36 -10.86 20.51
N SER A 273 -1.04 -10.60 21.63
CA SER A 273 -0.45 -10.64 22.96
C SER A 273 -0.17 -12.06 23.48
N ASN A 274 -0.62 -13.13 22.81
CA ASN A 274 -0.29 -14.50 23.21
C ASN A 274 1.13 -14.94 22.79
N ILE A 275 1.96 -14.01 22.31
CA ILE A 275 3.41 -14.23 22.20
C ILE A 275 3.94 -14.49 23.61
N GLY A 276 4.20 -15.76 23.90
CA GLY A 276 4.53 -16.24 25.23
C GLY A 276 5.63 -15.41 25.87
N GLY A 277 5.26 -14.58 26.84
CA GLY A 277 6.21 -14.04 27.79
C GLY A 277 6.51 -12.54 27.81
N TYR A 278 5.89 -11.70 26.99
CA TYR A 278 6.19 -10.26 27.08
C TYR A 278 5.73 -9.62 28.42
N LYS A 279 4.76 -10.24 29.11
CA LYS A 279 4.34 -9.89 30.48
C LYS A 279 5.26 -10.44 31.58
N ASN A 280 6.25 -11.27 31.25
CA ASN A 280 7.20 -11.86 32.19
C ASN A 280 8.62 -11.37 31.85
N THR A 281 9.22 -10.58 32.74
CA THR A 281 10.46 -9.82 32.53
C THR A 281 11.74 -10.64 32.32
N ASN A 282 11.64 -11.97 32.11
CA ASN A 282 12.75 -12.90 31.92
C ASN A 282 12.32 -14.06 30.98
N ILE A 283 12.10 -13.78 29.70
CA ILE A 283 11.80 -14.85 28.74
C ILE A 283 12.77 -14.78 27.56
N ASP A 284 13.70 -15.72 27.59
CA ASP A 284 14.63 -16.04 26.51
C ASP A 284 13.93 -16.81 25.37
N ASN A 285 12.70 -17.31 25.54
CA ASN A 285 12.07 -18.24 24.59
C ASN A 285 10.59 -17.92 24.31
N ILE A 286 10.28 -17.49 23.07
CA ILE A 286 8.90 -17.49 22.55
C ILE A 286 8.72 -18.76 21.72
N LYS A 287 7.90 -19.70 22.22
CA LYS A 287 7.46 -20.87 21.45
C LYS A 287 6.19 -20.52 20.67
N SER A 288 6.30 -20.43 19.34
CA SER A 288 5.13 -20.35 18.46
C SER A 288 4.68 -21.77 18.08
N ASN A 289 3.42 -22.11 18.30
CA ASN A 289 2.82 -23.43 18.05
C ASN A 289 2.70 -23.82 16.56
N SER A 290 3.47 -23.22 15.65
CA SER A 290 3.25 -23.43 14.22
C SER A 290 4.47 -23.57 13.31
N VAL A 291 5.69 -23.47 13.85
CA VAL A 291 6.93 -23.94 13.22
C VAL A 291 7.92 -24.25 14.35
N ASP A 292 8.52 -25.45 14.39
CA ASP A 292 9.60 -25.80 15.34
C ASP A 292 10.88 -25.01 15.01
N ILE A 293 10.91 -23.72 15.38
CA ILE A 293 12.14 -22.91 15.35
C ILE A 293 12.22 -22.17 16.68
N ASP A 294 13.26 -22.48 17.46
CA ASP A 294 13.60 -21.75 18.68
C ASP A 294 14.09 -20.34 18.30
N PHE A 295 13.24 -19.33 18.42
CA PHE A 295 13.61 -17.93 18.25
C PHE A 295 13.72 -17.22 19.61
N HIS A 296 14.89 -16.62 19.83
CA HIS A 296 15.12 -15.69 20.94
C HIS A 296 14.91 -14.27 20.42
N ILE A 297 13.80 -13.64 20.78
CA ILE A 297 13.52 -12.24 20.42
C ILE A 297 13.75 -11.40 21.67
N LYS A 298 14.66 -10.42 21.59
CA LYS A 298 14.88 -9.48 22.69
C LYS A 298 13.65 -8.59 22.85
N MET A 299 13.33 -8.22 24.09
CA MET A 299 12.15 -7.40 24.39
C MET A 299 12.19 -6.02 23.72
N ASP A 300 13.37 -5.46 23.50
CA ASP A 300 13.58 -4.19 22.80
C ASP A 300 13.56 -4.33 21.26
N LYS A 301 13.25 -5.52 20.75
CA LYS A 301 13.14 -5.88 19.32
C LYS A 301 11.77 -6.44 18.98
N ILE A 302 10.77 -6.18 19.80
CA ILE A 302 9.38 -6.52 19.49
C ILE A 302 8.43 -5.41 19.97
N LEU A 303 7.42 -5.13 19.15
CA LEU A 303 6.30 -4.25 19.47
C LEU A 303 5.00 -5.04 19.37
N ILE A 304 4.14 -4.95 20.39
CA ILE A 304 2.96 -5.81 20.50
C ILE A 304 1.73 -4.94 20.69
N TYR A 305 0.63 -5.26 20.02
CA TYR A 305 -0.69 -4.80 20.42
C TYR A 305 -1.28 -5.79 21.44
N ASP A 306 -1.50 -5.34 22.68
CA ASP A 306 -2.19 -6.13 23.70
C ASP A 306 -3.69 -5.90 23.63
N THR A 307 -4.41 -6.93 23.18
CA THR A 307 -5.88 -6.92 23.09
C THR A 307 -6.57 -6.87 24.44
N GLU A 308 -5.92 -7.26 25.55
CA GLU A 308 -6.54 -7.24 26.88
C GLU A 308 -6.64 -5.84 27.47
N ILE A 309 -5.65 -4.98 27.17
CA ILE A 309 -5.59 -3.58 27.62
C ILE A 309 -5.76 -2.60 26.46
N GLU A 310 -6.08 -3.10 25.28
CA GLU A 310 -6.29 -2.37 24.03
C GLU A 310 -5.19 -1.32 23.73
N SER A 311 -3.93 -1.68 23.95
CA SER A 311 -2.79 -0.76 23.85
C SER A 311 -1.61 -1.34 23.09
N ILE A 312 -0.87 -0.48 22.40
CA ILE A 312 0.46 -0.80 21.87
C ILE A 312 1.46 -0.78 23.03
N VAL A 313 2.21 -1.87 23.16
CA VAL A 313 3.18 -2.13 24.24
C VAL A 313 4.59 -2.25 23.67
N PHE A 314 5.53 -1.54 24.29
CA PHE A 314 6.96 -1.63 24.00
C PHE A 314 7.74 -1.79 25.30
N LYS A 315 8.67 -2.75 25.37
CA LYS A 315 9.44 -3.05 26.59
C LYS A 315 8.57 -3.26 27.83
N SER A 316 7.47 -3.98 27.65
CA SER A 316 6.46 -4.26 28.69
C SER A 316 5.71 -3.04 29.25
N GLU A 317 5.85 -1.87 28.62
CA GLU A 317 5.13 -0.65 28.99
C GLU A 317 4.12 -0.27 27.87
N PRO A 318 2.86 0.05 28.22
CA PRO A 318 1.91 0.60 27.24
C PRO A 318 2.39 2.00 26.82
N ILE A 319 2.52 2.21 25.52
CA ILE A 319 3.00 3.47 24.94
C ILE A 319 1.91 4.26 24.22
N LEU A 320 0.84 3.60 23.77
CA LEU A 320 -0.24 4.24 23.04
C LEU A 320 -1.52 3.40 23.13
N SER A 321 -2.61 3.99 23.60
CA SER A 321 -3.91 3.32 23.67
C SER A 321 -4.66 3.41 22.34
N ILE A 322 -5.54 2.45 22.05
CA ILE A 322 -6.28 2.38 20.78
C ILE A 322 -7.22 3.56 20.55
N ASP A 323 -7.79 4.13 21.61
CA ASP A 323 -8.68 5.30 21.59
C ASP A 323 -7.94 6.59 21.22
N GLU A 324 -6.62 6.57 21.32
CA GLU A 324 -5.75 7.67 20.89
C GLU A 324 -5.29 7.53 19.42
N LEU A 325 -5.61 6.42 18.75
CA LEU A 325 -5.33 6.24 17.33
C LEU A 325 -6.37 6.97 16.46
N PRO A 326 -5.97 7.54 15.32
CA PRO A 326 -6.90 8.18 14.41
C PRO A 326 -7.88 7.17 13.77
N PHE A 327 -7.50 5.89 13.70
CA PHE A 327 -8.32 4.80 13.20
C PHE A 327 -8.04 3.53 14.02
N ASN A 328 -9.05 2.69 14.23
CA ASN A 328 -8.97 1.50 15.09
C ASN A 328 -9.16 0.17 14.35
N SER A 329 -9.03 0.15 13.02
CA SER A 329 -9.11 -1.10 12.26
C SER A 329 -7.84 -1.94 12.44
N ASN A 330 -7.98 -3.27 12.44
CA ASN A 330 -6.84 -4.19 12.64
C ASN A 330 -5.66 -3.92 11.69
N HIS A 331 -5.94 -3.66 10.41
CA HIS A 331 -4.90 -3.35 9.44
C HIS A 331 -4.24 -2.01 9.72
N PHE A 332 -4.98 -1.01 10.20
CA PHE A 332 -4.40 0.26 10.59
C PHE A 332 -3.48 0.10 11.80
N ILE A 333 -3.89 -0.66 12.82
CA ILE A 333 -3.05 -0.97 13.97
C ILE A 333 -1.79 -1.71 13.52
N GLN A 334 -1.91 -2.71 12.65
CA GLN A 334 -0.76 -3.45 12.11
C GLN A 334 0.23 -2.54 11.36
N ASN A 335 -0.26 -1.64 10.50
CA ASN A 335 0.57 -0.64 9.83
C ASN A 335 1.20 0.35 10.82
N THR A 336 0.47 0.70 11.88
CA THR A 336 0.96 1.56 12.98
C THR A 336 2.10 0.90 13.73
N LEU A 337 1.98 -0.38 14.05
CA LEU A 337 3.05 -1.14 14.68
C LEU A 337 4.30 -1.18 13.79
N ALA A 338 4.14 -1.46 12.49
CA ALA A 338 5.25 -1.47 11.54
C ALA A 338 5.95 -0.09 11.45
N ALA A 339 5.18 1.00 11.41
CA ALA A 339 5.72 2.36 11.37
C ALA A 339 6.46 2.74 12.66
N ILE A 340 5.90 2.43 13.83
CA ILE A 340 6.55 2.66 15.13
C ILE A 340 7.87 1.88 15.20
N SER A 341 7.86 0.59 14.85
CA SER A 341 9.07 -0.25 14.84
C SER A 341 10.18 0.29 13.93
N ALA A 342 9.80 0.83 12.75
CA ALA A 342 10.73 1.48 11.85
C ALA A 342 11.32 2.77 12.44
N CYS A 343 10.48 3.65 13.01
CA CYS A 343 10.93 4.89 13.63
C CYS A 343 11.79 4.66 14.89
N LEU A 344 11.46 3.65 15.71
CA LEU A 344 12.30 3.22 16.83
C LEU A 344 13.69 2.77 16.35
N SER A 345 13.73 2.03 15.24
CA SER A 345 14.98 1.57 14.62
C SER A 345 15.81 2.71 14.00
N LEU A 346 15.18 3.80 13.60
CA LEU A 346 15.85 5.03 13.19
C LEU A 346 16.36 5.87 14.38
N GLY A 347 16.02 5.49 15.62
CA GLY A 347 16.39 6.22 16.82
C GLY A 347 15.51 7.45 17.10
N ILE A 348 14.30 7.50 16.55
CA ILE A 348 13.33 8.57 16.88
C ILE A 348 12.80 8.35 18.29
N GLU A 349 12.72 9.42 19.07
CA GLU A 349 12.22 9.37 20.45
C GLU A 349 10.76 8.90 20.49
N ILE A 350 10.43 8.00 21.43
CA ILE A 350 9.09 7.41 21.57
C ILE A 350 8.01 8.49 21.65
N LYS A 351 8.30 9.58 22.38
CA LYS A 351 7.38 10.72 22.53
C LYS A 351 7.04 11.36 21.17
N ASP A 352 8.02 11.54 20.31
CA ASP A 352 7.83 12.15 18.99
C ASP A 352 7.10 11.20 18.04
N ILE A 353 7.39 9.90 18.14
CA ILE A 353 6.64 8.85 17.42
C ILE A 353 5.15 8.93 17.79
N ILE A 354 4.83 8.93 19.08
CA ILE A 354 3.44 8.98 19.57
C ILE A 354 2.73 10.24 19.07
N ASN A 355 3.38 11.41 19.17
CA ASN A 355 2.81 12.67 18.68
C ASN A 355 2.56 12.64 17.16
N GLY A 356 3.49 12.04 16.41
CA GLY A 356 3.34 11.81 14.97
C GLY A 356 2.12 10.94 14.66
N ILE A 357 1.95 9.82 15.36
CA ILE A 357 0.80 8.92 15.17
C ILE A 357 -0.54 9.61 15.50
N LYS A 358 -0.63 10.29 16.65
CA LYS A 358 -1.87 10.98 17.07
C LYS A 358 -2.31 12.08 16.09
N SER A 359 -1.35 12.70 15.39
CA SER A 359 -1.60 13.74 14.39
C SER A 359 -1.75 13.21 12.97
N TYR A 360 -1.62 11.89 12.77
CA TYR A 360 -1.62 11.28 11.44
C TYR A 360 -2.95 11.48 10.74
N LYS A 361 -2.86 11.86 9.46
CA LYS A 361 -3.99 11.88 8.54
C LYS A 361 -3.74 10.84 7.46
N SER A 362 -4.74 10.01 7.18
CA SER A 362 -4.63 9.00 6.14
C SER A 362 -4.45 9.67 4.77
N LEU A 363 -3.76 8.95 3.88
CA LEU A 363 -3.78 9.27 2.46
C LEU A 363 -5.24 9.26 1.96
N LYS A 364 -5.50 10.02 0.88
CA LYS A 364 -6.78 9.88 0.18
C LYS A 364 -7.03 8.41 -0.14
N ARG A 365 -8.28 7.98 -0.04
CA ARG A 365 -8.70 6.61 -0.37
C ARG A 365 -8.00 5.51 0.46
N ARG A 366 -7.50 5.80 1.66
CA ARG A 366 -6.95 4.79 2.60
C ARG A 366 -7.73 4.86 3.90
N PHE A 367 -8.84 4.11 3.95
CA PHE A 367 -9.82 4.05 5.03
C PHE A 367 -10.21 5.44 5.57
N ARG A 368 -10.52 6.37 4.66
CA ARG A 368 -10.72 7.78 5.02
C ARG A 368 -12.21 8.06 5.22
N LYS A 369 -12.58 8.58 6.39
CA LYS A 369 -13.91 9.14 6.61
C LYS A 369 -14.02 10.48 5.88
N ILE A 370 -14.93 10.58 4.91
CA ILE A 370 -15.10 11.78 4.06
C ILE A 370 -16.39 12.54 4.33
N ASN A 371 -17.36 11.91 5.02
CA ASN A 371 -18.56 12.56 5.53
C ASN A 371 -18.99 11.94 6.86
N HIS A 372 -19.72 12.69 7.68
CA HIS A 372 -20.21 12.23 8.97
C HIS A 372 -21.67 11.74 8.94
N ASN A 373 -22.53 12.39 8.15
CA ASN A 373 -23.97 12.12 8.11
C ASN A 373 -24.48 12.11 6.65
N PRO A 374 -24.75 10.95 6.02
CA PRO A 374 -24.36 9.61 6.47
C PRO A 374 -22.84 9.50 6.68
N THR A 375 -22.38 8.53 7.47
CA THR A 375 -20.94 8.29 7.56
C THR A 375 -20.46 7.68 6.25
N ILE A 376 -19.55 8.38 5.55
CA ILE A 376 -18.99 7.89 4.28
C ILE A 376 -17.51 7.57 4.48
N ILE A 377 -17.12 6.34 4.14
CA ILE A 377 -15.74 5.83 4.23
C ILE A 377 -15.27 5.48 2.82
N ASP A 378 -14.12 6.02 2.42
CA ASP A 378 -13.48 5.78 1.12
C ASP A 378 -12.16 5.03 1.28
N ASP A 379 -12.05 3.91 0.56
CA ASP A 379 -10.89 3.02 0.60
C ASP A 379 -10.54 2.47 -0.80
N PHE A 380 -9.25 2.26 -1.04
CA PHE A 380 -8.70 1.77 -2.30
C PHE A 380 -8.74 0.23 -2.42
N ALA A 381 -9.41 -0.47 -1.49
CA ALA A 381 -9.58 -1.91 -1.53
C ALA A 381 -10.03 -2.40 -2.92
N HIS A 382 -9.19 -3.22 -3.54
CA HIS A 382 -9.38 -3.69 -4.92
C HIS A 382 -8.82 -5.11 -5.16
N ASN A 383 -8.32 -5.75 -4.11
CA ASN A 383 -7.88 -7.14 -4.10
C ASN A 383 -8.68 -7.90 -3.01
N PRO A 384 -8.67 -9.24 -3.03
CA PRO A 384 -9.54 -10.04 -2.17
C PRO A 384 -9.38 -9.75 -0.67
N GLU A 385 -8.14 -9.70 -0.20
CA GLU A 385 -7.83 -9.45 1.21
C GLU A 385 -8.21 -8.02 1.62
N GLY A 386 -7.93 -7.02 0.79
CA GLY A 386 -8.31 -5.63 1.04
C GLY A 386 -9.82 -5.42 1.08
N ILE A 387 -10.57 -6.07 0.19
CA ILE A 387 -12.05 -6.02 0.18
C ILE A 387 -12.59 -6.62 1.48
N LYS A 388 -12.16 -7.84 1.84
CA LYS A 388 -12.59 -8.50 3.08
C LYS A 388 -12.23 -7.66 4.31
N ALA A 389 -11.02 -7.12 4.36
CA ALA A 389 -10.51 -6.28 5.42
C ALA A 389 -11.37 -5.04 5.66
N THR A 390 -11.57 -4.25 4.60
CA THR A 390 -12.28 -2.97 4.67
C THR A 390 -13.76 -3.17 4.99
N VAL A 391 -14.41 -4.15 4.36
CA VAL A 391 -15.84 -4.44 4.62
C VAL A 391 -16.04 -4.93 6.06
N ASN A 392 -15.18 -5.82 6.56
CA ASN A 392 -15.25 -6.25 7.97
C ASN A 392 -15.03 -5.07 8.92
N ALA A 393 -14.06 -4.19 8.65
CA ALA A 393 -13.77 -3.03 9.49
C ALA A 393 -14.98 -2.09 9.59
N VAL A 394 -15.63 -1.79 8.47
CA VAL A 394 -16.83 -0.94 8.45
C VAL A 394 -18.03 -1.62 9.12
N SER A 395 -18.21 -2.92 8.93
CA SER A 395 -19.33 -3.67 9.53
C SER A 395 -19.32 -3.68 11.07
N ASN A 396 -18.17 -3.39 11.69
CA ASN A 396 -18.04 -3.30 13.15
C ASN A 396 -18.28 -1.88 13.69
N LEU A 397 -18.43 -0.87 12.83
CA LEU A 397 -18.78 0.48 13.26
C LEU A 397 -20.28 0.57 13.60
N PRO A 398 -20.73 1.46 14.49
CA PRO A 398 -22.16 1.67 14.74
C PRO A 398 -22.87 2.23 13.50
N HIS A 399 -23.96 1.58 13.05
CA HIS A 399 -24.79 2.02 11.91
C HIS A 399 -26.20 1.41 11.91
N GLU A 400 -27.13 2.02 11.18
CA GLU A 400 -28.48 1.46 10.88
C GLU A 400 -28.42 0.58 9.63
N ASN A 401 -27.89 1.04 8.50
CA ASN A 401 -27.68 0.23 7.29
C ASN A 401 -26.26 0.42 6.74
N LEU A 402 -25.75 -0.58 6.02
CA LEU A 402 -24.46 -0.54 5.36
C LEU A 402 -24.64 -0.63 3.85
N LYS A 403 -24.24 0.42 3.13
CA LYS A 403 -24.23 0.42 1.67
C LYS A 403 -22.82 0.35 1.16
N ILE A 404 -22.55 -0.56 0.24
CA ILE A 404 -21.22 -0.77 -0.32
C ILE A 404 -21.27 -0.47 -1.81
N LEU A 405 -20.65 0.64 -2.22
CA LEU A 405 -20.41 0.96 -3.62
C LEU A 405 -19.03 0.41 -4.02
N CYS A 406 -19.03 -0.61 -4.87
CA CYS A 406 -17.83 -1.27 -5.38
C CYS A 406 -17.65 -1.01 -6.88
N ALA A 407 -16.52 -0.43 -7.28
CA ALA A 407 -16.17 -0.34 -8.70
C ALA A 407 -15.50 -1.63 -9.19
N ILE A 408 -16.02 -2.16 -10.31
CA ILE A 408 -15.46 -3.32 -11.00
C ILE A 408 -14.11 -2.93 -11.63
N ARG A 409 -13.13 -3.86 -11.64
CA ARG A 409 -11.80 -3.57 -12.17
C ARG A 409 -11.75 -3.82 -13.66
N GLY A 410 -11.63 -2.75 -14.43
CA GLY A 410 -11.53 -2.85 -15.89
C GLY A 410 -10.14 -3.23 -16.36
N SER A 411 -10.09 -3.96 -17.47
CA SER A 411 -8.84 -4.38 -18.13
C SER A 411 -7.91 -5.17 -17.19
N ARG A 412 -8.50 -6.02 -16.35
CA ARG A 412 -7.77 -6.93 -15.43
C ARG A 412 -8.06 -8.40 -15.71
N GLY A 413 -9.08 -8.68 -16.52
CA GLY A 413 -9.42 -10.02 -16.97
C GLY A 413 -10.32 -10.77 -15.98
N LYS A 414 -10.62 -12.01 -16.36
CA LYS A 414 -11.60 -12.86 -15.68
C LYS A 414 -11.20 -13.17 -14.23
N GLU A 415 -9.99 -13.68 -14.06
CA GLU A 415 -9.55 -14.27 -12.79
C GLU A 415 -9.57 -13.25 -11.64
N ILE A 416 -9.08 -12.03 -11.88
CA ILE A 416 -9.07 -10.96 -10.88
C ILE A 416 -10.49 -10.54 -10.49
N ASN A 417 -11.39 -10.36 -11.46
CA ASN A 417 -12.77 -9.95 -11.17
C ASN A 417 -13.57 -11.06 -10.48
N GLU A 418 -13.33 -12.32 -10.85
CA GLU A 418 -13.94 -13.50 -10.21
C GLU A 418 -13.54 -13.59 -8.73
N ILE A 419 -12.24 -13.54 -8.42
CA ILE A 419 -11.76 -13.67 -7.03
C ILE A 419 -12.16 -12.46 -6.18
N ASN A 420 -12.18 -11.25 -6.75
CA ASN A 420 -12.68 -10.06 -6.04
C ASN A 420 -14.18 -10.15 -5.72
N ALA A 421 -14.99 -10.62 -6.67
CA ALA A 421 -16.42 -10.85 -6.44
C ALA A 421 -16.65 -11.92 -5.37
N TYR A 422 -15.88 -13.01 -5.39
CA TYR A 422 -15.93 -14.05 -4.36
C TYR A 422 -15.54 -13.49 -2.99
N ALA A 423 -14.52 -12.65 -2.91
CA ALA A 423 -14.09 -12.03 -1.67
C ALA A 423 -15.17 -11.14 -1.06
N LEU A 424 -15.84 -10.34 -1.90
CA LEU A 424 -16.98 -9.52 -1.50
C LEU A 424 -18.14 -10.41 -1.01
N ALA A 425 -18.54 -11.41 -1.79
CA ALA A 425 -19.63 -12.32 -1.42
C ALA A 425 -19.33 -13.07 -0.11
N GLU A 426 -18.10 -13.58 0.05
CA GLU A 426 -17.67 -14.31 1.24
C GLU A 426 -17.77 -13.44 2.51
N VAL A 427 -17.29 -12.19 2.45
CA VAL A 427 -17.36 -11.30 3.62
C VAL A 427 -18.80 -10.92 3.95
N ILE A 428 -19.65 -10.66 2.94
CA ILE A 428 -21.08 -10.39 3.17
C ILE A 428 -21.78 -11.58 3.80
N ASN A 429 -21.56 -12.78 3.25
CA ASN A 429 -22.11 -14.02 3.79
C ASN A 429 -21.63 -14.30 5.23
N SER A 430 -20.38 -13.98 5.54
CA SER A 430 -19.83 -14.08 6.90
C SER A 430 -20.53 -13.13 7.88
N ILE A 431 -20.76 -11.88 7.48
CA ILE A 431 -21.47 -10.88 8.29
C ILE A 431 -22.93 -11.30 8.50
N ASN A 432 -23.62 -11.72 7.44
CA ASN A 432 -25.00 -12.22 7.50
C ASN A 432 -25.12 -13.46 8.41
N LYS A 433 -24.18 -14.41 8.34
CA LYS A 433 -24.16 -15.58 9.26
C LYS A 433 -23.98 -15.18 10.72
N LYS A 434 -23.07 -14.24 11.03
CA LYS A 434 -22.89 -13.70 12.39
C LYS A 434 -24.18 -13.05 12.89
N ARG A 435 -24.90 -12.32 12.02
CA ARG A 435 -26.23 -11.74 12.29
C ARG A 435 -27.27 -12.82 12.64
N PHE A 436 -27.43 -13.85 11.80
CA PHE A 436 -28.38 -14.94 12.05
C PHE A 436 -28.10 -15.67 13.37
N ASN A 437 -26.84 -15.97 13.68
CA ASN A 437 -26.48 -16.65 14.93
C ASN A 437 -26.78 -15.78 16.17
N LYS A 438 -26.56 -14.46 16.09
CA LYS A 438 -26.85 -13.54 17.21
C LYS A 438 -28.36 -13.44 17.49
N ILE A 439 -29.20 -13.38 16.45
CA ILE A 439 -30.68 -13.40 16.57
C ILE A 439 -31.18 -14.73 17.13
N SER A 440 -30.57 -15.85 16.71
CA SER A 440 -30.93 -17.18 17.17
C SER A 440 -30.70 -17.36 18.67
N ILE A 441 -29.61 -16.78 19.20
CA ILE A 441 -29.26 -16.84 20.61
C ILE A 441 -30.19 -15.96 21.45
N SER A 442 -30.50 -14.72 21.01
CA SER A 442 -31.42 -13.83 21.74
C SER A 442 -32.83 -14.43 21.88
N ASN A 443 -33.33 -15.08 20.82
CA ASN A 443 -34.65 -15.73 20.84
C ASN A 443 -34.69 -17.01 21.72
N SER A 444 -33.52 -17.61 22.01
CA SER A 444 -33.42 -18.79 22.90
C SER A 444 -33.37 -18.41 24.39
N THR A 445 -32.86 -17.22 24.72
CA THR A 445 -32.85 -16.69 26.10
C THR A 445 -34.20 -16.15 26.54
N ASP A 446 -35.05 -15.68 25.62
CA ASP A 446 -36.39 -15.17 25.98
C ASP A 446 -37.42 -16.29 26.22
N ASN A 447 -37.21 -17.49 25.66
CA ASN A 447 -38.12 -18.63 25.82
C ASN A 447 -37.82 -19.50 27.07
N SER A 448 -36.81 -19.18 27.88
CA SER A 448 -36.50 -19.91 29.11
C SER A 448 -37.02 -19.24 30.40
N ASN A 449 -37.69 -18.09 30.31
CA ASN A 449 -38.22 -17.35 31.49
C ASN A 449 -39.75 -17.21 31.53
N SER A 450 -40.49 -18.17 30.97
CA SER A 450 -41.95 -18.27 31.16
C SER A 450 -42.33 -19.58 31.86
N ASN A 451 -41.99 -19.71 33.14
CA ASN A 451 -42.78 -20.46 34.12
C ASN A 451 -42.18 -20.37 35.54
N SER A 452 -42.55 -19.31 36.26
CA SER A 452 -43.07 -19.36 37.64
C SER A 452 -42.94 -17.97 38.27
N ASN A 453 -44.05 -17.25 38.39
CA ASN A 453 -44.13 -16.11 39.30
C ASN A 453 -45.45 -16.15 40.06
N SER A 454 -45.34 -16.43 41.36
CA SER A 454 -46.31 -16.04 42.37
C SER A 454 -45.62 -15.10 43.34
N ASN A 455 -45.99 -13.82 43.25
CA ASN A 455 -45.98 -12.75 44.25
C ASN A 455 -44.82 -12.61 45.24
N SER A 456 -44.11 -11.48 45.18
CA SER A 456 -44.13 -10.48 46.27
C SER A 456 -43.44 -9.17 45.88
N ASN A 457 -44.00 -8.07 46.38
CA ASN A 457 -43.56 -6.68 46.25
C ASN A 457 -42.16 -6.43 46.83
N SER A 458 -41.37 -5.55 46.20
CA SER A 458 -40.96 -4.23 46.73
C SER A 458 -39.65 -3.70 46.12
N ASN A 459 -39.59 -2.36 46.07
CA ASN A 459 -38.41 -1.48 45.99
C ASN A 459 -37.76 -1.16 44.63
N SER A 460 -38.06 0.07 44.21
CA SER A 460 -37.14 1.10 43.69
C SER A 460 -35.67 0.71 43.52
N ASN A 461 -35.21 0.75 42.27
CA ASN A 461 -33.93 1.36 41.92
C ASN A 461 -33.98 1.83 40.45
N SER A 462 -33.80 3.12 40.27
CA SER A 462 -33.51 3.76 38.99
C SER A 462 -32.11 3.34 38.54
N ASN A 463 -32.03 2.27 37.75
CA ASN A 463 -30.86 2.01 36.91
C ASN A 463 -31.25 2.36 35.48
N SER A 464 -30.62 3.41 34.97
CA SER A 464 -30.46 3.70 33.55
C SER A 464 -29.74 2.52 32.90
N ASN A 465 -30.53 1.54 32.44
CA ASN A 465 -30.04 0.57 31.47
C ASN A 465 -29.78 1.35 30.18
N ASN A 466 -28.50 1.61 29.89
CA ASN A 466 -28.05 1.75 28.52
C ASN A 466 -28.34 0.41 27.84
N GLU A 467 -29.54 0.29 27.28
CA GLU A 467 -29.83 -0.71 26.26
C GLU A 467 -28.82 -0.47 25.14
N LEU A 468 -27.85 -1.39 25.03
CA LEU A 468 -27.11 -1.61 23.81
C LEU A 468 -28.14 -1.89 22.72
N THR A 469 -28.53 -0.85 22.00
CA THR A 469 -29.44 -0.94 20.86
C THR A 469 -28.86 -1.95 19.87
N ASN A 470 -29.54 -3.08 19.79
CA ASN A 470 -29.32 -4.12 18.80
C ASN A 470 -29.68 -3.57 17.41
N ASN A 471 -28.76 -2.82 16.78
CA ASN A 471 -28.93 -2.42 15.38
C ASN A 471 -28.55 -3.61 14.49
N CYS A 472 -29.55 -4.15 13.81
CA CYS A 472 -29.41 -5.22 12.83
C CYS A 472 -29.41 -4.56 11.46
N SER A 473 -28.23 -4.28 10.91
CA SER A 473 -28.10 -3.47 9.71
C SER A 473 -28.22 -4.26 8.41
N ASP A 474 -29.08 -3.81 7.50
CA ASP A 474 -29.21 -4.39 6.17
C ASP A 474 -28.02 -3.94 5.30
N ILE A 475 -27.50 -4.86 4.48
CA ILE A 475 -26.37 -4.60 3.58
C ILE A 475 -26.90 -4.49 2.15
N GLU A 476 -26.67 -3.34 1.52
CA GLU A 476 -26.99 -3.10 0.11
C GLU A 476 -25.69 -3.02 -0.71
N ILE A 477 -25.61 -3.81 -1.78
CA ILE A 477 -24.45 -3.82 -2.68
C ILE A 477 -24.77 -3.05 -3.96
N ILE A 478 -23.94 -2.06 -4.26
CA ILE A 478 -24.01 -1.26 -5.48
C ILE A 478 -22.72 -1.48 -6.26
N LEU A 479 -22.82 -1.84 -7.53
CA LEU A 479 -21.70 -2.01 -8.44
C LEU A 479 -21.64 -0.86 -9.43
N SER A 480 -20.43 -0.37 -9.72
CA SER A 480 -20.17 0.60 -10.77
C SER A 480 -19.15 0.08 -11.77
N SER A 481 -19.41 0.29 -13.06
CA SER A 481 -18.39 0.12 -14.12
C SER A 481 -17.57 1.39 -14.36
N SER A 482 -18.00 2.51 -13.77
CA SER A 482 -17.28 3.80 -13.79
C SER A 482 -16.93 4.31 -15.20
N LEU A 483 -17.78 4.02 -16.19
CA LEU A 483 -17.51 4.32 -17.61
C LEU A 483 -17.35 5.82 -17.92
N ASP A 484 -17.94 6.67 -17.09
CA ASP A 484 -17.86 8.13 -17.17
C ASP A 484 -16.52 8.70 -16.67
N VAL A 485 -15.69 7.91 -15.99
CA VAL A 485 -14.48 8.40 -15.32
C VAL A 485 -13.20 7.60 -15.59
N VAL A 486 -13.28 6.48 -16.30
CA VAL A 486 -12.11 5.65 -16.65
C VAL A 486 -11.63 5.89 -18.08
N ASP A 487 -10.34 5.70 -18.32
CA ASP A 487 -9.72 5.69 -19.64
C ASP A 487 -9.66 4.27 -20.24
N GLU A 488 -9.11 4.14 -21.45
CA GLU A 488 -8.97 2.85 -22.14
C GLU A 488 -8.18 1.81 -21.33
N ALA A 489 -7.25 2.23 -20.47
CA ALA A 489 -6.41 1.33 -19.68
C ALA A 489 -7.14 0.72 -18.47
N ASN A 490 -8.30 1.27 -18.11
CA ASN A 490 -9.12 0.85 -16.98
C ASN A 490 -10.58 0.63 -17.38
N PHE A 491 -10.86 0.52 -18.68
CA PHE A 491 -12.19 0.28 -19.21
C PHE A 491 -12.67 -1.11 -18.80
N VAL A 492 -13.91 -1.19 -18.27
CA VAL A 492 -14.55 -2.44 -17.87
C VAL A 492 -15.27 -3.03 -19.08
N GLU A 493 -14.79 -4.18 -19.56
CA GLU A 493 -15.47 -4.88 -20.64
C GLU A 493 -16.73 -5.61 -20.12
N GLU A 494 -17.73 -5.79 -21.00
CA GLU A 494 -19.00 -6.45 -20.65
C GLU A 494 -18.80 -7.86 -20.09
N PHE A 495 -17.77 -8.58 -20.55
CA PHE A 495 -17.46 -9.90 -20.01
C PHE A 495 -16.95 -9.83 -18.56
N GLU A 496 -16.17 -8.81 -18.19
CA GLU A 496 -15.68 -8.60 -16.82
C GLU A 496 -16.82 -8.30 -15.85
N GLU A 497 -17.80 -7.49 -16.30
CA GLU A 497 -19.03 -7.23 -15.55
C GLU A 497 -19.82 -8.51 -15.29
N ASN A 498 -20.08 -9.28 -16.35
CA ASN A 498 -20.87 -10.51 -16.27
C ASN A 498 -20.23 -11.53 -15.32
N ILE A 499 -18.90 -11.66 -15.33
CA ILE A 499 -18.20 -12.53 -14.38
C ILE A 499 -18.45 -12.10 -12.94
N PHE A 500 -18.33 -10.81 -12.65
CA PHE A 500 -18.56 -10.28 -11.31
C PHE A 500 -20.01 -10.53 -10.88
N PHE A 501 -20.97 -10.30 -11.78
CA PHE A 501 -22.39 -10.53 -11.55
C PHE A 501 -22.73 -11.99 -11.30
N ASP A 502 -22.17 -12.89 -12.11
CA ASP A 502 -22.44 -14.32 -12.03
C ASP A 502 -21.96 -14.88 -10.68
N VAL A 503 -20.79 -14.45 -10.20
CA VAL A 503 -20.30 -14.84 -8.87
C VAL A 503 -21.24 -14.39 -7.77
N LEU A 504 -21.64 -13.10 -7.75
CA LEU A 504 -22.55 -12.60 -6.71
C LEU A 504 -23.91 -13.31 -6.75
N LYS A 505 -24.49 -13.51 -7.93
CA LYS A 505 -25.76 -14.25 -8.09
C LYS A 505 -25.66 -15.69 -7.61
N ASN A 506 -24.58 -16.38 -7.96
CA ASN A 506 -24.35 -17.77 -7.55
C ASN A 506 -24.18 -17.90 -6.02
N GLU A 507 -23.58 -16.89 -5.38
CA GLU A 507 -23.44 -16.81 -3.92
C GLU A 507 -24.68 -16.26 -3.21
N GLY A 508 -25.76 -15.98 -3.96
CA GLY A 508 -27.04 -15.50 -3.41
C GLY A 508 -27.00 -14.06 -2.91
N ILE A 509 -26.12 -13.22 -3.46
CA ILE A 509 -25.96 -11.82 -3.11
C ILE A 509 -26.70 -10.95 -4.13
N ASP A 510 -27.72 -10.23 -3.67
CA ASP A 510 -28.40 -9.20 -4.46
C ASP A 510 -27.53 -7.95 -4.61
N PHE A 511 -27.61 -7.31 -5.78
CA PHE A 511 -26.89 -6.07 -6.06
C PHE A 511 -27.63 -5.19 -7.07
N ILE A 512 -27.32 -3.89 -7.04
CA ILE A 512 -27.73 -2.90 -8.05
C ILE A 512 -26.51 -2.53 -8.87
N HIS A 513 -26.64 -2.42 -10.19
CA HIS A 513 -25.54 -2.02 -11.07
C HIS A 513 -25.84 -0.71 -11.78
N TYR A 514 -24.83 0.16 -11.80
CA TYR A 514 -24.80 1.37 -12.62
C TYR A 514 -23.56 1.35 -13.52
N LYS A 515 -23.75 1.73 -14.79
CA LYS A 515 -22.64 1.87 -15.74
C LYS A 515 -21.76 3.08 -15.44
N GLU A 516 -22.35 4.16 -14.94
CA GLU A 516 -21.70 5.43 -14.62
C GLU A 516 -21.53 5.56 -13.11
N LEU A 517 -20.34 5.98 -12.68
CA LEU A 517 -20.03 6.22 -11.28
C LEU A 517 -20.92 7.32 -10.71
N LYS A 518 -21.12 8.43 -11.44
CA LYS A 518 -21.93 9.55 -10.94
C LYS A 518 -23.32 9.09 -10.51
N LYS A 519 -24.00 8.29 -11.33
CA LYS A 519 -25.33 7.74 -11.01
C LYS A 519 -25.32 6.80 -9.81
N ALA A 520 -24.26 5.99 -9.66
CA ALA A 520 -24.11 5.10 -8.52
C ALA A 520 -23.95 5.89 -7.20
N ILE A 521 -23.16 6.96 -7.24
CA ILE A 521 -22.97 7.87 -6.10
C ILE A 521 -24.27 8.61 -5.79
N ASP A 522 -24.93 9.18 -6.81
CA ASP A 522 -26.23 9.86 -6.65
C ASP A 522 -27.24 8.95 -5.94
N TYR A 523 -27.34 7.69 -6.39
CA TYR A 523 -28.24 6.72 -5.78
C TYR A 523 -27.85 6.42 -4.33
N VAL A 524 -26.58 6.06 -4.07
CA VAL A 524 -26.17 5.61 -2.73
C VAL A 524 -26.25 6.73 -1.71
N TYR A 525 -25.94 7.97 -2.09
CA TYR A 525 -26.05 9.13 -1.21
C TYR A 525 -27.51 9.47 -0.90
N ASN A 526 -28.33 9.67 -1.94
CA ASN A 526 -29.71 10.13 -1.78
C ASN A 526 -30.65 9.10 -1.13
N SER A 527 -30.32 7.81 -1.23
CA SER A 527 -31.09 6.76 -0.57
C SER A 527 -30.68 6.53 0.89
N SER A 528 -29.62 7.17 1.39
CA SER A 528 -29.06 6.93 2.73
C SER A 528 -29.59 7.89 3.79
N LYS A 529 -29.71 7.40 5.02
CA LYS A 529 -30.10 8.17 6.21
C LYS A 529 -28.87 8.60 7.01
N VAL A 530 -29.08 9.51 7.97
CA VAL A 530 -28.02 10.04 8.86
C VAL A 530 -27.22 8.94 9.56
N ASP A 531 -27.91 7.89 10.04
CA ASP A 531 -27.29 6.79 10.81
C ASP A 531 -26.78 5.63 9.93
N ASP A 532 -26.84 5.76 8.60
CA ASP A 532 -26.27 4.78 7.68
C ASP A 532 -24.76 4.97 7.50
N ILE A 533 -24.08 3.89 7.09
CA ILE A 533 -22.72 3.96 6.55
C ILE A 533 -22.72 3.66 5.06
N ILE A 534 -22.02 4.49 4.30
CA ILE A 534 -21.65 4.26 2.91
C ILE A 534 -20.16 3.91 2.86
N LEU A 535 -19.83 2.73 2.36
CA LEU A 535 -18.48 2.29 2.07
C LEU A 535 -18.23 2.35 0.55
N LEU A 536 -17.19 3.09 0.17
CA LEU A 536 -16.75 3.27 -1.21
C LEU A 536 -15.45 2.48 -1.40
N ILE A 537 -15.46 1.47 -2.27
CA ILE A 537 -14.30 0.62 -2.56
C ILE A 537 -14.04 0.48 -4.06
N GLY A 538 -12.78 0.30 -4.43
CA GLY A 538 -12.34 0.11 -5.81
C GLY A 538 -11.07 0.89 -6.13
N ALA A 539 -10.42 0.56 -7.24
CA ALA A 539 -9.17 1.19 -7.66
C ALA A 539 -9.43 2.46 -8.51
N GLN A 540 -8.82 2.57 -9.69
CA GLN A 540 -8.80 3.78 -10.54
C GLN A 540 -10.21 4.31 -10.86
N GLY A 541 -11.19 3.42 -11.08
CA GLY A 541 -12.58 3.79 -11.37
C GLY A 541 -13.31 4.52 -10.24
N MET A 542 -12.70 4.71 -9.07
CA MET A 542 -13.26 5.44 -7.93
C MET A 542 -12.45 6.70 -7.58
N ASP A 543 -11.36 7.01 -8.29
CA ASP A 543 -10.51 8.16 -7.98
C ASP A 543 -11.24 9.51 -7.90
N PRO A 544 -12.27 9.81 -8.72
CA PRO A 544 -12.98 11.09 -8.62
C PRO A 544 -14.14 11.09 -7.61
N VAL A 545 -14.39 9.99 -6.87
CA VAL A 545 -15.58 9.83 -6.01
C VAL A 545 -15.78 10.98 -5.02
N GLU A 546 -14.69 11.47 -4.41
CA GLU A 546 -14.75 12.59 -3.47
C GLU A 546 -15.23 13.89 -4.14
N GLY A 547 -14.76 14.17 -5.37
CA GLY A 547 -15.18 15.35 -6.12
C GLY A 547 -16.66 15.27 -6.50
N LEU A 548 -17.08 14.13 -7.04
CA LEU A 548 -18.46 13.88 -7.41
C LEU A 548 -19.41 13.96 -6.20
N LEU A 549 -19.01 13.40 -5.05
CA LEU A 549 -19.77 13.51 -3.82
C LEU A 549 -19.93 14.96 -3.34
N ASN A 550 -18.86 15.76 -3.42
CA ASN A 550 -18.94 17.16 -3.05
C ASN A 550 -19.89 17.95 -3.96
N ASP A 551 -19.92 17.64 -5.25
CA ASP A 551 -20.85 18.26 -6.19
C ASP A 551 -22.31 17.95 -5.78
N ILE A 552 -22.62 16.69 -5.44
CA ILE A 552 -23.95 16.26 -5.01
C ILE A 552 -24.34 16.93 -3.68
N ILE A 553 -23.46 16.89 -2.68
CA ILE A 553 -23.70 17.49 -1.36
C ILE A 553 -23.95 19.00 -1.46
N ASN A 554 -23.27 19.68 -2.40
CA ASN A 554 -23.44 21.12 -2.61
C ASN A 554 -24.68 21.46 -3.45
N GLU A 555 -25.20 20.55 -4.26
CA GLU A 555 -26.47 20.74 -4.98
C GLU A 555 -27.69 20.63 -4.03
N ASP A 556 -27.57 19.91 -2.92
CA ASP A 556 -28.62 19.73 -1.90
C ASP A 556 -28.68 20.81 -0.80
N ASN A 557 -27.65 21.64 -0.66
CA ASN A 557 -27.57 22.75 0.32
C ASN A 557 -27.83 24.12 -0.32
#